data_AF-A0A0Q7VVY3-F1
#
_entry.id   AF-A0A0Q7VVY3-F1
#
_cell.length_a   1.000
_cell.length_b   1.000
_cell.length_c   1.000
_cell.angle_alpha   90.00
_cell.angle_beta   90.00
_cell.angle_gamma   90.00
#
_symmetry.space_group_name_H-M   'P 1'
#
loop_
_entity.id
_entity.type
_entity.pdbx_description
1 polymer ?
#
loop_
_entity_poly.entity_id
_entity_poly.type
_entity_poly.pdbx_seq_one_letter_code
_entity_poly.pdbx_strand_id
1 'polypeptide(L)' 'MIREIEVEDVGILRPCNEWQIARIRKIHDKDNAQIAWMAFGLGMTVKQFKMLSAERQCAAWEAFKRLTSPANI' A
#
# COMPACT_ATOMS: atom_id res chain seq x y z
N MET A 1 -5.71 15.02 -9.01
CA MET A 1 -6.02 13.64 -8.59
C MET A 1 -5.00 12.68 -9.20
N ILE A 2 -3.95 12.37 -8.45
CA ILE A 2 -2.99 11.31 -8.71
C ILE A 2 -3.70 9.98 -8.49
N ARG A 3 -3.70 9.12 -9.51
CA ARG A 3 -4.37 7.81 -9.47
C ARG A 3 -3.40 6.65 -9.26
N GLU A 4 -2.13 6.87 -9.57
CA GLU A 4 -1.06 5.86 -9.50
C GLU A 4 0.25 6.56 -9.13
N ILE A 5 1.07 5.92 -8.31
CA ILE A 5 2.41 6.42 -7.95
C ILE A 5 3.41 5.29 -8.18
N GLU A 6 4.41 5.54 -9.02
CA GLU A 6 5.53 4.63 -9.17
C GLU A 6 6.41 4.65 -7.91
N VAL A 7 6.67 3.46 -7.37
CA VAL A 7 7.62 3.22 -6.29
C VAL A 7 8.79 2.48 -6.91
N GLU A 8 9.93 3.16 -7.01
CA GLU A 8 11.15 2.67 -7.63
C GLU A 8 11.53 1.28 -7.11
N ASP A 9 11.81 0.35 -8.03
CA ASP A 9 12.12 -1.07 -7.77
C ASP A 9 11.07 -1.89 -6.98
N VAL A 10 9.86 -1.36 -6.78
CA VAL A 10 8.77 -2.05 -6.07
C VAL A 10 7.55 -2.23 -6.96
N GLY A 11 7.17 -1.21 -7.74
CA GLY A 11 6.05 -1.25 -8.67
C GLY A 11 5.15 -0.02 -8.58
N ILE A 12 3.98 -0.10 -9.22
CA ILE A 12 3.03 1.00 -9.27
C ILE A 12 1.99 0.84 -8.16
N LEU A 13 1.97 1.78 -7.23
CA LEU A 13 0.98 1.84 -6.15
C LEU A 13 -0.33 2.44 -6.66
N ARG A 14 -1.41 1.68 -6.50
CA ARG A 14 -2.78 2.08 -6.86
C ARG A 14 -3.71 2.09 -5.64
N PRO A 15 -4.84 2.82 -5.69
CA PRO A 15 -5.88 2.73 -4.68
C PRO A 15 -6.39 1.29 -4.58
N CYS A 16 -6.59 0.84 -3.35
CA CYS A 16 -7.23 -0.46 -3.12
C CYS A 16 -8.68 -0.42 -3.63
N ASN A 17 -9.09 -1.46 -4.34
CA ASN A 17 -10.50 -1.65 -4.70
C ASN A 17 -11.33 -2.14 -3.49
N GLU A 18 -12.65 -2.13 -3.63
CA GLU A 18 -13.57 -2.51 -2.54
C GLU A 18 -13.33 -3.91 -1.98
N TRP A 19 -12.97 -4.87 -2.83
CA TRP A 19 -12.64 -6.23 -2.39
C TRP A 19 -11.37 -6.28 -1.53
N GLN A 20 -10.34 -5.55 -1.94
CA GLN A 20 -9.10 -5.41 -1.17
C GLN A 20 -9.36 -4.71 0.16
N ILE A 21 -10.14 -3.63 0.17
CA ILE A 21 -10.53 -2.89 1.39
C ILE A 21 -11.31 -3.80 2.35
N ALA A 22 -12.30 -4.54 1.85
CA ALA A 22 -13.08 -5.47 2.64
C ALA A 22 -12.19 -6.57 3.26
N ARG A 23 -11.17 -7.02 2.54
CA ARG A 23 -10.20 -7.99 3.05
C ARG A 23 -9.30 -7.38 4.14
N ILE A 24 -8.80 -6.16 3.94
CA ILE A 24 -7.95 -5.46 4.92
C ILE A 24 -8.70 -5.27 6.24
N ARG A 25 -9.98 -4.86 6.19
CA ARG A 25 -10.82 -4.65 7.38
C ARG A 25 -11.06 -5.92 8.20
N LYS A 26 -10.84 -7.11 7.64
CA LYS A 26 -10.95 -8.40 8.34
C LYS A 26 -9.63 -8.87 8.97
N ILE A 27 -8.53 -8.14 8.77
CA ILE A 27 -7.24 -8.48 9.37
C ILE A 27 -7.26 -8.02 10.83
N HIS A 28 -7.19 -8.96 11.78
CA HIS A 28 -7.19 -8.67 13.21
C HIS A 28 -5.88 -8.05 13.71
N ASP A 29 -4.76 -8.47 13.15
CA ASP A 29 -3.44 -7.93 13.45
C ASP A 29 -3.30 -6.53 12.84
N LYS A 30 -3.18 -5.51 13.69
CA LYS A 30 -3.20 -4.11 13.23
C LYS A 30 -2.00 -3.75 12.37
N ASP A 31 -0.83 -4.32 12.64
CA ASP A 31 0.39 -4.05 11.90
C ASP A 31 0.27 -4.64 10.48
N ASN A 32 -0.24 -5.86 10.36
CA ASN A 32 -0.55 -6.49 9.08
C ASN A 32 -1.67 -5.75 8.34
N ALA A 33 -2.68 -5.23 9.05
CA ALA A 33 -3.74 -4.43 8.44
C ALA A 33 -3.20 -3.14 7.83
N GLN A 34 -2.27 -2.46 8.52
CA GLN A 34 -1.58 -1.28 7.99
C GLN A 34 -0.72 -1.65 6.76
N ILE A 35 0.07 -2.72 6.85
CA ILE A 35 0.90 -3.19 5.73
C ILE A 35 0.07 -3.56 4.51
N ALA A 36 -1.09 -4.17 4.72
CA ALA A 36 -1.94 -4.68 3.65
C ALA A 36 -2.43 -3.58 2.69
N TRP A 37 -2.59 -2.34 3.15
CA TRP A 37 -2.95 -1.21 2.29
C TRP A 37 -1.94 -0.97 1.16
N MET A 38 -0.65 -0.93 1.48
CA MET A 38 0.38 -0.73 0.47
C MET A 38 0.65 -2.01 -0.30
N ALA A 39 0.68 -3.16 0.38
CA ALA A 39 0.94 -4.44 -0.27
C ALA A 39 -0.10 -4.71 -1.37
N PHE A 40 -1.39 -4.56 -1.07
CA PHE A 40 -2.45 -4.78 -2.06
C PHE A 40 -2.48 -3.69 -3.14
N GLY A 41 -2.19 -2.43 -2.78
CA GLY A 41 -2.04 -1.34 -3.75
C GLY A 41 -0.89 -1.56 -4.73
N LEU A 42 0.18 -2.24 -4.30
CA LEU A 42 1.32 -2.64 -5.14
C LEU A 42 1.13 -4.00 -5.82
N GLY A 43 -0.04 -4.64 -5.67
CA GLY A 43 -0.31 -5.93 -6.29
C GLY A 43 0.42 -7.12 -5.67
N MET A 44 0.86 -7.02 -4.41
CA MET A 44 1.59 -8.07 -3.70
C MET A 44 0.95 -8.48 -2.37
N THR A 45 1.42 -9.58 -1.79
CA THR A 45 0.96 -10.04 -0.47
C THR A 45 1.68 -9.33 0.67
N VAL A 46 1.08 -9.32 1.86
CA VAL A 46 1.72 -8.81 3.10
C VAL A 46 3.09 -9.48 3.35
N LYS A 47 3.20 -10.79 3.07
CA LYS A 47 4.46 -11.53 3.21
C LYS A 47 5.51 -11.04 2.23
N GLN A 48 5.16 -10.81 0.97
CA GLN A 48 6.09 -10.25 -0.02
C GLN A 48 6.52 -8.83 0.35
N PHE A 49 5.60 -8.00 0.83
CA PHE A 49 5.92 -6.65 1.28
C PHE A 49 6.93 -6.65 2.43
N LYS A 50 6.78 -7.55 3.41
CA LYS A 50 7.73 -7.68 4.53
C LYS A 50 9.13 -8.14 4.12
N MET A 51 9.29 -8.73 2.93
CA MET A 51 10.61 -9.10 2.39
C MET A 51 11.31 -7.93 1.70
N LEU A 52 10.63 -6.81 1.47
CA LEU A 52 11.27 -5.59 0.94
C LEU A 52 12.25 -5.02 1.98
N SER A 53 13.29 -4.34 1.51
CA SER A 53 14.18 -3.57 2.38
C SER A 53 13.38 -2.49 3.12
N ALA A 54 13.87 -2.07 4.30
CA ALA A 54 13.22 -1.02 5.09
C ALA A 54 13.04 0.29 4.30
N GLU A 55 14.02 0.61 3.44
CA GLU A 55 13.96 1.76 2.53
C GLU A 55 12.78 1.67 1.55
N ARG A 56 12.59 0.50 0.91
CA ARG A 56 11.49 0.26 -0.02
C ARG A 56 10.13 0.26 0.67
N GLN A 57 10.05 -0.28 1.88
CA GLN A 57 8.83 -0.21 2.70
C GLN A 57 8.50 1.25 3.05
N CYS A 58 9.50 2.07 3.39
CA CYS A 58 9.34 3.49 3.66
C CYS A 58 8.87 4.26 2.41
N ALA A 59 9.47 4.00 1.25
CA ALA A 59 9.07 4.60 -0.01
C ALA A 59 7.60 4.28 -0.37
N ALA A 60 7.17 3.03 -0.18
CA ALA A 60 5.78 2.63 -0.38
C ALA A 60 4.81 3.33 0.60
N TRP A 61 5.23 3.54 1.85
CA TRP A 61 4.45 4.27 2.85
C TRP A 61 4.28 5.75 2.48
N GLU A 62 5.34 6.41 2.03
CA GLU A 62 5.30 7.79 1.56
C GLU A 62 4.47 7.95 0.28
N ALA A 63 4.57 7.00 -0.65
CA ALA A 63 3.70 6.94 -1.82
C ALA A 63 2.22 6.80 -1.40
N PHE A 64 1.90 5.91 -0.45
CA PHE A 64 0.55 5.73 0.02
C PHE A 64 -0.03 6.99 0.65
N LYS A 65 0.73 7.68 1.52
CA LYS A 65 0.33 8.97 2.10
C LYS A 65 -0.02 10.00 1.03
N ARG A 66 0.81 10.12 -0.01
CA ARG A 66 0.57 11.05 -1.13
C ARG A 66 -0.70 10.69 -1.90
N LEU A 67 -0.89 9.39 -2.16
CA LEU A 67 -2.04 8.87 -2.90
C LEU A 67 -3.35 9.11 -2.16
N THR A 68 -3.38 8.92 -0.84
CA THR A 68 -4.58 9.07 0.00
C THR A 68 -4.71 10.44 0.68
N SER A 69 -3.79 11.37 0.39
CA SER A 69 -3.83 12.71 0.98
C SER A 69 -5.12 13.43 0.59
N PRO A 70 -5.80 14.14 1.51
CA PRO A 70 -6.94 14.98 1.16
C PRO A 70 -6.63 16.03 0.09
N ALA A 71 -5.37 16.48 -0.01
CA ALA A 71 -4.92 17.39 -1.06
C ALA A 71 -4.91 16.74 -2.47
N ASN A 72 -5.08 15.42 -2.54
CA ASN A 72 -5.13 14.64 -3.77
C ASN A 72 -6.56 14.23 -4.19
N ILE A 73 -7.56 14.41 -3.32
CA ILE A 73 -8.98 14.03 -3.51
C ILE A 73 -9.77 15.20 -4.08
#